data_AF-A0A5B8JBH0-F1
#
_entry.id   AF-A0A5B8JBH0-F1
#
_cell.length_a   1.000
_cell.length_b   1.000
_cell.length_c   1.000
_cell.angle_alpha   90.00
_cell.angle_beta   90.00
_cell.angle_gamma   90.00
#
_symmetry.space_group_name_H-M   'P 1'
#
loop_
_entity.id
_entity.type
_entity.pdbx_description
1 polymer ?
#
loop_
_entity_poly.entity_id
_entity_poly.type
_entity_poly.pdbx_seq_one_letter_code
_entity_poly.pdbx_strand_id
1 'polypeptide(L)'
;MLDEIKIIKTAKDLDLSFDFKITSFNERTFEINIEGIFRNLEFNEKYCEWFMEDLIDFLLSNKYQLRWDIGLINLHNSKNLKLNNEEIKKLASFFNEKVTSFDVKIID
;
A
#
# COMPACT_ATOMS: atom_id res chain seq x y z
N MET A 1 20.62 -12.09 0.86
CA MET A 1 20.94 -10.79 1.50
C MET A 1 19.59 -10.21 1.86
N LEU A 2 19.32 -9.91 3.13
CA LEU A 2 18.13 -9.15 3.49
C LEU A 2 18.38 -7.73 3.00
N ASP A 3 17.56 -7.22 2.09
CA ASP A 3 17.69 -5.83 1.68
C ASP A 3 17.29 -4.96 2.89
N GLU A 4 18.20 -4.11 3.34
CA GLU A 4 17.90 -3.21 4.46
C GLU A 4 16.73 -2.31 4.06
N ILE A 5 15.66 -2.32 4.88
CA ILE A 5 14.50 -1.46 4.67
C ILE A 5 14.98 -0.01 4.76
N LYS A 6 14.75 0.75 3.70
CA LYS A 6 15.18 2.14 3.59
C LYS A 6 13.96 3.04 3.57
N ILE A 7 13.63 3.58 4.74
CA ILE A 7 12.62 4.65 4.84
C ILE A 7 13.34 5.98 4.96
N ILE A 8 13.18 6.80 3.92
CA ILE A 8 13.69 8.16 3.79
C ILE A 8 12.59 9.17 4.14
N LYS A 9 11.33 8.87 3.80
CA LYS A 9 10.16 9.72 4.06
C LYS A 9 8.99 8.90 4.56
N THR A 10 8.33 9.38 5.60
CA THR A 10 7.09 8.81 6.11
C THR A 10 5.89 9.31 5.31
N ALA A 11 4.73 8.67 5.47
CA ALA A 11 3.49 9.14 4.86
C ALA A 11 3.11 10.58 5.26
N LYS A 12 3.43 10.98 6.50
CA LYS A 12 3.24 12.35 6.98
C LYS A 12 4.14 13.36 6.28
N ASP A 13 5.40 13.00 6.03
CA ASP A 13 6.35 13.88 5.33
C ASP A 13 5.95 14.12 3.87
N LEU A 14 5.13 13.21 3.32
CA LEU A 14 4.63 13.23 1.95
C LEU A 14 3.20 13.79 1.85
N ASP A 15 2.57 14.19 2.96
CA ASP A 15 1.16 14.62 3.02
C ASP A 15 0.20 13.61 2.36
N LEU A 16 0.46 12.32 2.56
CA LEU A 16 -0.40 11.24 2.07
C LEU A 16 -1.67 11.12 2.93
N SER A 17 -2.69 10.52 2.35
CA SER A 17 -3.96 10.21 3.02
C SER A 17 -3.84 8.95 3.88
N PHE A 18 -3.03 7.98 3.46
CA PHE A 18 -2.85 6.68 4.12
C PHE A 18 -1.47 6.55 4.76
N ASP A 19 -1.42 5.94 5.94
CA ASP A 19 -0.17 5.68 6.65
C ASP A 19 0.33 4.25 6.39
N PHE A 20 1.56 4.16 5.89
CA PHE A 20 2.19 2.90 5.48
C PHE A 20 3.51 2.69 6.21
N LYS A 21 3.76 1.44 6.61
CA LYS A 21 5.02 1.03 7.20
C LYS A 21 5.52 -0.26 6.57
N ILE A 22 6.65 -0.18 5.87
CA ILE A 22 7.34 -1.38 5.36
C ILE A 22 7.93 -2.13 6.55
N THR A 23 7.53 -3.38 6.72
CA THR A 23 8.02 -4.27 7.78
C THR A 23 9.09 -5.22 7.26
N SER A 24 9.04 -5.59 5.98
CA SER A 24 10.13 -6.30 5.30
C SER A 24 10.06 -6.12 3.78
N PHE A 25 11.19 -6.35 3.12
CA PHE A 25 11.30 -6.42 1.68
C PHE A 25 12.29 -7.52 1.31
N ASN A 26 11.81 -8.62 0.73
CA ASN A 26 12.61 -9.78 0.36
C ASN A 26 12.08 -10.40 -0.93
N GLU A 27 12.96 -10.87 -1.81
CA GLU A 27 12.59 -11.59 -3.03
C GLU A 27 11.51 -10.87 -3.87
N ARG A 28 11.62 -9.54 -3.99
CA ARG A 28 10.66 -8.67 -4.67
C ARG A 28 9.26 -8.63 -4.05
N THR A 29 9.13 -9.07 -2.80
CA THR A 29 7.90 -9.04 -2.01
C THR A 29 8.03 -8.00 -0.90
N PHE A 30 7.09 -7.06 -0.88
CA PHE A 30 6.92 -6.13 0.23
C PHE A 30 5.92 -6.65 1.23
N GLU A 31 6.28 -6.58 2.50
CA GLU A 31 5.35 -6.68 3.62
C GLU A 31 5.12 -5.27 4.15
N ILE A 32 3.89 -4.76 4.05
CA ILE A 32 3.52 -3.38 4.42
C ILE A 32 2.34 -3.42 5.38
N ASN A 33 2.52 -2.80 6.54
CA ASN A 33 1.43 -2.53 7.46
C ASN A 33 0.71 -1.24 7.05
N ILE A 34 -0.61 -1.28 7.07
CA ILE A 34 -1.46 -0.10 7.06
C ILE A 34 -1.60 0.36 8.52
N GLU A 35 -1.03 1.52 8.86
CA GLU A 35 -1.07 2.05 10.22
C GLU A 35 -2.32 2.90 10.47
N GLY A 36 -2.95 3.43 9.41
CA GLY A 36 -4.22 4.16 9.49
C GLY A 36 -4.49 5.08 8.31
N ILE A 37 -5.46 5.97 8.51
CA ILE A 37 -5.84 7.03 7.55
C ILE A 37 -5.75 8.37 8.26
N PHE A 38 -5.06 9.34 7.64
CA PHE A 38 -4.93 10.70 8.16
C PHE A 38 -6.09 11.62 7.77
N ARG A 39 -6.83 11.27 6.71
CA ARG A 39 -7.95 12.05 6.17
C ARG A 39 -9.27 11.32 6.40
N ASN A 40 -10.36 12.09 6.54
CA ASN A 40 -11.71 11.51 6.60
C ASN A 40 -12.20 11.25 5.17
N LEU A 41 -11.97 10.04 4.66
CA LEU A 41 -12.32 9.62 3.31
C LEU A 41 -13.48 8.61 3.36
N GLU A 42 -14.51 8.85 2.56
CA GLU A 42 -15.59 7.88 2.34
C GLU A 42 -15.18 6.87 1.27
N PHE A 43 -15.56 5.61 1.46
CA PHE A 43 -15.23 4.56 0.51
C PHE A 43 -16.01 4.73 -0.80
N ASN A 44 -15.28 4.84 -1.90
CA ASN A 44 -15.79 4.89 -3.28
C ASN A 44 -14.66 4.49 -4.25
N GLU A 45 -14.89 4.55 -5.56
CA GLU A 45 -13.84 4.19 -6.53
C GLU A 45 -12.59 5.08 -6.42
N LYS A 46 -12.76 6.39 -6.15
CA LYS A 46 -11.63 7.32 -5.94
C LYS A 46 -10.83 7.00 -4.68
N TYR A 47 -11.48 6.45 -3.64
CA TYR A 47 -10.76 5.97 -2.45
C TYR A 47 -9.72 4.91 -2.85
N CYS A 48 -10.10 3.97 -3.71
CA CYS A 48 -9.18 2.92 -4.20
C CYS A 48 -8.05 3.51 -5.05
N GLU A 49 -8.38 4.48 -5.90
CA GLU A 49 -7.39 5.22 -6.71
C GLU A 49 -6.38 5.96 -5.81
N TRP A 50 -6.86 6.76 -4.86
CA TRP A 50 -6.01 7.49 -3.90
C TRP A 50 -5.17 6.55 -3.05
N PHE A 51 -5.71 5.41 -2.64
CA PHE A 51 -4.94 4.41 -1.89
C PHE A 51 -3.74 3.91 -2.70
N MET A 52 -3.97 3.59 -3.97
CA MET A 52 -2.90 3.13 -4.86
C MET A 52 -1.90 4.25 -5.20
N GLU A 53 -2.38 5.46 -5.45
CA GLU A 53 -1.52 6.63 -5.68
C GLU A 53 -0.60 6.89 -4.48
N ASP A 54 -1.16 6.95 -3.27
CA ASP A 54 -0.39 7.17 -2.04
C ASP A 54 0.62 6.04 -1.81
N LEU A 55 0.23 4.77 -2.05
CA LEU A 55 1.13 3.63 -1.91
C LEU A 55 2.31 3.71 -2.89
N ILE A 56 2.04 4.05 -4.15
CA ILE A 56 3.06 4.22 -5.18
C ILE A 56 3.99 5.38 -4.84
N ASP A 57 3.43 6.52 -4.45
CA ASP A 57 4.20 7.71 -4.09
C ASP A 57 5.07 7.46 -2.87
N PHE A 58 4.57 6.72 -1.88
CA PHE A 58 5.33 6.27 -0.72
C PHE A 58 6.53 5.41 -1.14
N LEU A 59 6.33 4.41 -2.00
CA LEU A 59 7.41 3.52 -2.45
C LEU A 59 8.46 4.26 -3.30
N LEU A 60 8.03 5.07 -4.25
CA LEU A 60 8.91 5.85 -5.12
C LEU A 60 9.72 6.87 -4.33
N SER A 61 9.09 7.56 -3.37
CA SER A 61 9.75 8.52 -2.49
C SER A 61 10.80 7.88 -1.59
N ASN A 62 10.64 6.60 -1.28
CA ASN A 62 11.59 5.77 -0.55
C ASN A 62 12.60 5.03 -1.45
N LYS A 63 12.67 5.40 -2.74
CA LYS A 63 13.62 4.91 -3.77
C LYS A 63 13.45 3.45 -4.18
N TYR A 64 12.26 2.89 -4.01
CA TYR A 64 11.93 1.56 -4.54
C TYR A 64 11.41 1.67 -5.98
N GLN A 65 11.97 0.91 -6.91
CA GLN A 65 11.57 0.92 -8.32
C GLN A 65 10.48 -0.11 -8.61
N LEU A 66 9.26 0.35 -8.85
CA LEU A 66 8.08 -0.51 -9.03
C LEU A 66 8.25 -1.64 -10.06
N ARG A 67 8.85 -1.37 -11.23
CA ARG A 67 8.94 -2.35 -12.34
C ARG A 67 10.00 -3.45 -12.13
N TRP A 68 11.06 -3.15 -11.39
CA TRP A 68 12.21 -4.04 -11.25
C TRP A 68 12.27 -4.68 -9.88
N ASP A 69 11.91 -3.93 -8.84
CA ASP A 69 12.07 -4.34 -7.45
C ASP A 69 10.82 -5.04 -6.92
N ILE A 70 9.66 -4.87 -7.55
CA ILE A 70 8.38 -5.34 -6.99
C ILE A 70 7.78 -6.43 -7.87
N GLY A 71 7.42 -7.54 -7.24
CA GLY A 71 6.55 -8.58 -7.78
C GLY A 71 5.24 -8.66 -7.00
N LEU A 72 5.31 -8.54 -5.67
CA LEU A 72 4.16 -8.66 -4.78
C LEU A 72 4.22 -7.64 -3.64
N ILE A 73 3.07 -7.08 -3.28
CA ILE A 73 2.86 -6.30 -2.07
C ILE A 73 1.79 -6.99 -1.22
N ASN A 74 2.18 -7.40 -0.03
CA ASN A 74 1.30 -7.91 1.00
C ASN A 74 0.96 -6.78 1.98
N LEU A 75 -0.31 -6.40 2.00
CA LEU A 75 -0.88 -5.38 2.87
C LEU A 75 -1.48 -6.04 4.10
N HIS A 76 -1.03 -5.63 5.29
CA HIS A 76 -1.51 -6.11 6.58
C HIS A 76 -2.30 -5.04 7.31
N ASN A 77 -3.15 -5.47 8.24
CA ASN A 77 -3.95 -4.61 9.10
C ASN A 77 -4.96 -3.74 8.33
N SER A 78 -5.67 -4.28 7.33
CA SER A 78 -6.69 -3.51 6.58
C SER A 78 -7.83 -3.00 7.47
N LYS A 79 -8.04 -3.61 8.65
CA LYS A 79 -8.92 -3.08 9.70
C LYS A 79 -8.65 -1.62 10.08
N ASN A 80 -7.40 -1.15 9.93
CA ASN A 80 -7.01 0.23 10.25
C ASN A 80 -7.56 1.23 9.23
N LEU A 81 -8.04 0.76 8.07
CA LEU A 81 -8.77 1.56 7.10
C LEU A 81 -10.22 1.85 7.54
N LYS A 82 -10.71 1.20 8.60
CA LYS A 82 -12.09 1.33 9.11
C LYS A 82 -13.16 1.01 8.05
N LEU A 83 -12.81 0.17 7.08
CA LEU A 83 -13.71 -0.34 6.07
C LEU A 83 -14.47 -1.57 6.59
N ASN A 84 -15.68 -1.77 6.08
CA ASN A 84 -16.41 -3.01 6.32
C ASN A 84 -15.93 -4.14 5.40
N ASN A 85 -16.35 -5.38 5.67
CA ASN A 85 -15.89 -6.56 4.92
C ASN A 85 -16.23 -6.51 3.41
N GLU A 86 -17.31 -5.86 3.01
CA GLU A 86 -17.66 -5.72 1.58
C GLU A 86 -16.76 -4.70 0.88
N GLU A 87 -16.45 -3.60 1.56
CA GLU A 87 -15.54 -2.56 1.06
C GLU A 87 -14.11 -3.08 0.92
N ILE A 88 -13.63 -3.87 1.89
CA ILE A 88 -12.32 -4.54 1.80
C ILE A 88 -12.27 -5.47 0.58
N LYS A 89 -13.34 -6.24 0.32
CA LYS A 89 -13.42 -7.09 -0.87
C LYS A 89 -13.39 -6.28 -2.17
N LYS A 90 -14.09 -5.14 -2.21
CA LYS A 90 -14.08 -4.23 -3.37
C LYS A 90 -12.69 -3.63 -3.60
N LEU A 91 -12.00 -3.24 -2.53
CA LEU A 91 -10.63 -2.75 -2.59
C LEU A 91 -9.67 -3.83 -3.13
N ALA A 92 -9.78 -5.06 -2.62
CA ALA A 92 -9.01 -6.19 -3.12
C ALA A 92 -9.31 -6.52 -4.60
N SER A 93 -10.58 -6.42 -5.03
CA SER A 93 -10.97 -6.59 -6.44
C SER A 93 -10.34 -5.52 -7.31
N PHE A 94 -10.37 -4.25 -6.86
CA PHE A 94 -9.76 -3.13 -7.57
C PHE A 94 -8.26 -3.37 -7.82
N PHE A 95 -7.54 -3.88 -6.82
CA PHE A 95 -6.12 -4.22 -6.99
C PHE A 95 -5.90 -5.23 -8.11
N ASN A 96 -6.67 -6.32 -8.14
CA ASN A 96 -6.53 -7.36 -9.16
C ASN A 96 -6.96 -6.90 -10.57
N GLU A 97 -7.89 -5.96 -10.67
CA GLU A 97 -8.44 -5.52 -11.95
C GLU A 97 -7.65 -4.36 -12.58
N LYS A 98 -7.10 -3.46 -11.75
CA LYS A 98 -6.50 -2.20 -12.22
C LYS A 98 -4.99 -2.17 -12.14
N VAL A 99 -4.37 -2.94 -11.25
CA VAL A 99 -2.91 -2.97 -11.08
C VAL A 99 -2.33 -4.12 -11.90
N THR A 100 -1.62 -3.80 -12.98
CA THR A 100 -1.09 -4.80 -13.93
C THR A 100 0.43 -4.98 -13.86
N SER A 101 1.11 -4.12 -13.09
CA SER A 101 2.59 -4.11 -13.02
C SER A 101 3.16 -5.00 -11.91
N PHE A 102 2.39 -5.27 -10.86
CA PHE A 102 2.75 -6.12 -9.73
C PHE A 102 1.45 -6.53 -8.99
N ASP A 103 1.54 -7.58 -8.18
CA ASP A 103 0.39 -8.03 -7.39
C ASP A 103 0.27 -7.25 -6.09
N VAL A 104 -0.96 -6.94 -5.68
CA VAL A 104 -1.25 -6.36 -4.36
C VAL A 104 -2.31 -7.23 -3.68
N LYS A 105 -2.01 -7.74 -2.48
CA LYS A 105 -2.88 -8.64 -1.72
C LYS A 105 -3.07 -8.12 -0.32
N ILE A 106 -4.30 -8.22 0.18
CA ILE A 106 -4.61 -7.99 1.59
C ILE A 106 -4.45 -9.32 2.32
N ILE A 107 -3.58 -9.35 3.33
CA ILE A 107 -3.28 -10.50 4.17
C ILE A 107 -3.79 -10.15 5.58
N ASP A 108 -5.02 -10.55 5.90
CA ASP A 108 -5.63 -10.41 7.24
C ASP A 108 -6.36 -11.70 7.64
#